data_AF-A0A968NBX8-F1
#
_entry.id   AF-A0A968NBX8-F1
#
_cell.length_a   1.000
_cell.length_b   1.000
_cell.length_c   1.000
_cell.angle_alpha   90.00
_cell.angle_beta   90.00
_cell.angle_gamma   90.00
#
_symmetry.space_group_name_H-M   'P 1'
#
loop_
_entity.id
_entity.type
_entity.pdbx_description
1 polymer ?
#
loop_
_entity_poly.entity_id
_entity_poly.type
_entity_poly.pdbx_seq_one_letter_code
_entity_poly.pdbx_strand_id
1 'polypeptide(L)' 'MKVERREGETVDQMLRRFNKGVVSERITKIYRDKMHFISKSEQRKEKRRRAERNRRKKQFRAP' A
#
# COMPACT_ATOMS: atom_id res chain seq x y z
N MET A 1 2.26 -10.12 -9.91
CA MET A 1 3.63 -10.10 -9.35
C MET A 1 4.10 -11.52 -9.09
N LYS A 2 5.32 -11.86 -9.51
CA LYS A 2 5.99 -13.14 -9.22
C LYS A 2 7.38 -12.80 -8.68
N VAL A 3 7.84 -13.48 -7.62
CA VAL A 3 9.16 -13.28 -7.04
C VAL A 3 9.88 -14.61 -7.01
N GLU A 4 11.02 -14.69 -7.69
CA GLU A 4 11.87 -15.88 -7.72
C GLU A 4 13.04 -15.72 -6.75
N ARG A 5 13.47 -16.86 -6.19
CA ARG A 5 14.59 -16.92 -5.27
C ARG A 5 15.88 -16.62 -6.01
N ARG A 6 16.73 -15.75 -5.45
CA ARG A 6 18.06 -15.50 -6.00
C ARG A 6 19.08 -16.47 -5.41
N GLU A 7 20.17 -16.68 -6.15
CA GLU A 7 21.31 -17.43 -5.64
C GLU A 7 21.92 -16.73 -4.41
N GLY A 8 22.26 -17.51 -3.38
CA GLY A 8 22.75 -16.99 -2.09
C GLY A 8 21.69 -16.31 -1.20
N GLU A 9 20.44 -16.20 -1.63
CA GLU A 9 19.36 -15.57 -0.87
C GLU A 9 18.69 -16.58 0.09
N THR A 10 18.41 -16.14 1.32
CA THR A 10 17.59 -16.91 2.26
C THR A 10 16.10 -16.78 1.92
N VAL A 11 15.28 -17.76 2.32
CA VAL A 11 13.84 -17.70 2.08
C VAL A 11 13.20 -16.46 2.71
N ASP A 12 13.65 -16.04 3.90
CA ASP A 12 13.14 -14.84 4.57
C ASP A 12 13.42 -13.57 3.75
N GLN A 13 14.62 -13.44 3.18
CA GLN A 13 14.94 -12.31 2.31
C GLN A 13 14.03 -12.27 1.07
N MET A 14 13.77 -13.42 0.45
CA MET A 14 12.83 -13.52 -0.67
C MET A 14 11.42 -13.08 -0.26
N LEU A 15 10.92 -13.54 0.89
CA LEU A 15 9.61 -13.16 1.43
C LEU A 15 9.51 -11.66 1.73
N ARG A 16 10.57 -11.04 2.24
CA ARG A 16 10.61 -9.58 2.44
C ARG A 16 10.47 -8.82 1.12
N ARG A 17 11.11 -9.29 0.05
CA ARG A 17 10.95 -8.66 -1.28
C ARG A 17 9.54 -8.82 -1.81
N PHE A 18 8.96 -10.01 -1.66
CA PHE A 18 7.56 -10.25 -2.02
C PHE A 18 6.63 -9.30 -1.27
N ASN A 19 6.75 -9.21 0.05
CA ASN A 19 5.97 -8.28 0.87
C ASN A 19 6.15 -6.82 0.45
N LYS A 20 7.40 -6.42 0.15
CA LYS A 20 7.69 -5.08 -0.38
C LYS A 20 6.96 -4.82 -1.68
N GLY A 21 6.97 -5.77 -2.61
CA GLY A 21 6.20 -5.71 -3.85
C GLY A 21 4.70 -5.55 -3.59
N VAL A 22 4.13 -6.34 -2.68
CA VAL A 22 2.68 -6.35 -2.40
C VAL A 22 2.24 -4.99 -1.87
N VAL A 23 3.07 -4.40 -1.00
CA VAL A 23 2.84 -3.07 -0.44
C VAL A 23 3.03 -1.98 -1.49
N SER A 24 4.07 -2.03 -2.31
CA SER A 24 4.34 -1.01 -3.34
C SER A 24 3.26 -0.98 -4.42
N GLU A 25 2.83 -2.15 -4.89
CA GLU A 25 1.75 -2.30 -5.87
C GLU A 25 0.36 -2.11 -5.24
N ARG A 26 0.28 -1.97 -3.92
CA ARG A 26 -0.95 -1.77 -3.14
C ARG A 26 -2.02 -2.86 -3.38
N ILE A 27 -1.60 -4.08 -3.70
CA ILE A 27 -2.49 -5.19 -4.10
C ILE A 27 -3.58 -5.42 -3.05
N THR A 28 -3.19 -5.59 -1.79
CA THR A 28 -4.13 -5.84 -0.67
C THR A 28 -5.09 -4.69 -0.44
N LYS A 29 -4.64 -3.44 -0.63
CA LYS A 29 -5.51 -2.26 -0.53
C LYS A 29 -6.54 -2.24 -1.67
N ILE A 30 -6.10 -2.43 -2.90
CA ILE A 30 -6.99 -2.43 -4.07
C ILE A 30 -8.07 -3.49 -3.91
N TYR A 31 -7.69 -4.68 -3.44
CA TYR A 31 -8.65 -5.75 -3.16
C TYR A 31 -9.69 -5.30 -2.13
N ARG A 32 -9.27 -4.82 -0.95
CA ARG A 32 -10.19 -4.32 0.10
C ARG A 32 -11.10 -3.19 -0.38
N ASP A 33 -10.57 -2.24 -1.14
CA ASP A 33 -11.37 -1.12 -1.69
C ASP A 33 -12.47 -1.60 -2.65
N LYS A 34 -12.27 -2.75 -3.31
CA LYS A 34 -13.21 -3.35 -4.26
C LYS A 34 -14.15 -4.37 -3.62
N MET A 35 -13.92 -4.79 -2.36
CA MET A 35 -14.75 -5.79 -1.68
C MET A 35 -16.18 -5.32 -1.44
N HIS A 36 -16.39 -4.01 -1.29
CA HIS A 36 -17.70 -3.43 -1.03
C HIS A 36 -17.98 -2.30 -2.00
N PHE A 37 -19.26 -2.13 -2.34
CA PHE A 37 -19.70 -0.97 -3.09
C PHE A 37 -19.53 0.29 -2.25
N ILE A 38 -18.88 1.31 -2.83
CA ILE A 38 -18.73 2.63 -2.23
C ILE A 38 -19.17 3.66 -3.26
N SER A 39 -20.08 4.54 -2.88
CA SER A 39 -20.57 5.61 -3.75
C SER A 39 -19.45 6.57 -4.16
N LYS A 40 -19.63 7.27 -5.29
CA LYS A 40 -18.65 8.27 -5.77
C LYS A 40 -18.41 9.38 -4.73
N SER A 41 -19.41 9.76 -3.94
CA SER A 41 -19.26 10.78 -2.89
C SER A 41 -18.38 10.30 -1.74
N GLU A 42 -18.57 9.07 -1.26
CA GLU A 42 -17.75 8.48 -0.20
C GLU A 42 -16.31 8.24 -0.67
N GLN A 43 -16.09 7.83 -1.93
CA GLN A 43 -14.75 7.75 -2.51
C GLN A 43 -14.03 9.12 -2.50
N ARG A 44 -14.73 10.21 -2.84
CA ARG A 44 -14.17 11.58 -2.79
C ARG A 44 -13.85 12.01 -1.36
N LYS A 45 -14.73 11.69 -0.40
CA LYS A 45 -14.56 11.99 1.03
C LYS A 45 -13.33 11.27 1.59
N GLU A 46 -13.16 9.99 1.27
CA GLU A 46 -12.00 9.22 1.70
C GLU A 46 -10.70 9.72 1.05
N LYS A 47 -10.74 10.07 -0.25
CA LYS A 47 -9.59 10.70 -0.93
C LYS A 47 -9.16 12.00 -0.23
N ARG A 48 -10.11 12.85 0.16
CA ARG A 48 -9.86 14.10 0.90
C ARG A 48 -9.24 13.83 2.27
N ARG A 49 -9.84 12.92 3.06
CA ARG A 49 -9.32 12.51 4.37
C ARG A 49 -7.90 11.96 4.28
N ARG A 50 -7.63 11.12 3.29
CA ARG A 50 -6.29 10.54 3.06
C ARG A 50 -5.27 11.62 2.69
N ALA A 51 -5.62 12.56 1.82
CA ALA A 51 -4.74 13.66 1.44
C ALA A 51 -4.39 14.53 2.65
N GLU A 52 -5.38 14.87 3.49
CA GLU A 52 -5.16 15.62 4.72
C GLU A 52 -4.27 14.86 5.72
N ARG A 53 -4.55 13.57 5.94
CA ARG A 53 -3.71 12.71 6.79
C ARG A 53 -2.25 12.69 6.30
N ASN A 54 -2.03 12.60 5.00
CA ASN A 54 -0.69 12.62 4.43
C ASN A 54 -0.01 13.99 4.59
N ARG A 55 -0.76 15.09 4.45
CA ARG A 55 -0.25 16.45 4.71
C ARG A 55 0.19 16.58 6.17
N ARG A 56 -0.66 16.19 7.13
CA ARG A 56 -0.32 16.18 8.56
C ARG A 56 0.93 15.34 8.84
N LYS A 57 0.99 14.11 8.31
CA LYS A 57 2.18 13.24 8.45
C LYS A 57 3.45 13.89 7.90
N LYS A 58 3.37 14.63 6.78
CA LYS A 58 4.53 15.34 6.21
C LYS A 58 4.96 16.50 7.11
N GLN A 59 4.02 17.23 7.70
CA GLN A 59 4.31 18.31 8.64
C GLN A 59 5.01 17.80 9.91
N PHE A 60 4.55 16.69 10.49
CA PHE A 60 5.19 16.07 11.65
C PHE A 60 6.53 15.36 11.36
N ARG A 61 6.90 15.20 10.08
CA ARG A 61 8.17 14.59 9.65
C ARG A 61 9.17 15.61 9.09
N ALA A 62 8.77 16.87 8.94
CA ALA A 62 9.70 17.94 8.64
C ALA A 62 10.50 18.25 9.92
N PRO A 63 11.83 18.47 9.82
CA PRO A 63 12.65 18.85 10.97
C PRO A 63 12.17 20.18 11.59
#